data_AF-A0A1S8YPJ9-F1
#
_entry.id   AF-A0A1S8YPJ9-F1
#
_cell.length_a   1.000
_cell.length_b   1.000
_cell.length_c   1.000
_cell.angle_alpha   90.00
_cell.angle_beta   90.00
_cell.angle_gamma   90.00
#
_symmetry.space_group_name_H-M   'P 1'
#
loop_
_entity.id
_entity.type
_entity.pdbx_description
1 polymer ?
#
loop_
_entity_poly.entity_id
_entity_poly.type
_entity_poly.pdbx_seq_one_letter_code
_entity_poly.pdbx_strand_id
1 'polypeptide(L)'
;MNMENTLDLPVWMAIDLARAHADATVYAVVDRILDHWKLHDFWVVEFEAFDVYEGVYVRNQFTFDTAKEAYKFKPGRAVTWSYDTADCDDELPF
;
A
#
# COMPACT_ATOMS: atom_id res chain seq x y z
N MET A 1 3.52 -27.35 -28.47
CA MET A 1 3.40 -25.91 -28.20
C MET A 1 3.01 -25.81 -26.74
N ASN A 2 4.00 -25.67 -25.86
CA ASN A 2 3.80 -25.74 -24.41
C ASN A 2 3.46 -24.32 -23.94
N MET A 3 2.24 -24.13 -23.43
CA MET A 3 1.85 -22.92 -22.72
C MET A 3 2.48 -22.99 -21.33
N GLU A 4 3.49 -22.16 -21.14
CA GLU A 4 4.08 -21.83 -19.86
C GLU A 4 3.08 -20.99 -19.07
N ASN A 5 2.41 -21.61 -18.09
CA ASN A 5 1.62 -20.91 -17.09
C ASN A 5 2.58 -20.19 -16.13
N THR A 6 2.89 -18.94 -16.42
CA THR A 6 3.54 -18.05 -15.45
C THR A 6 2.54 -17.77 -14.34
N LEU A 7 2.62 -18.54 -13.26
CA LEU A 7 1.93 -18.22 -12.01
C LEU A 7 2.60 -16.97 -11.45
N ASP A 8 2.00 -15.81 -11.74
CA ASP A 8 2.34 -14.52 -11.15
C ASP A 8 1.92 -14.56 -9.67
N LEU A 9 2.72 -15.24 -8.85
CA LEU A 9 2.50 -15.33 -7.41
C LEU A 9 2.69 -13.92 -6.85
N PRO A 10 1.71 -13.36 -6.11
CA PRO A 10 1.92 -12.09 -5.42
C PRO A 10 3.12 -12.27 -4.48
N VAL A 11 4.19 -11.54 -4.75
CA VAL A 11 5.35 -11.46 -3.87
C VAL A 11 4.91 -10.71 -2.62
N TRP A 12 4.61 -11.45 -1.56
CA TRP A 12 4.36 -10.89 -0.24
C TRP A 12 5.72 -10.57 0.39
N MET A 13 6.16 -9.33 0.30
CA MET A 13 7.31 -8.86 1.11
C MET A 13 6.78 -8.14 2.33
N ALA A 14 6.92 -8.79 3.49
CA ALA A 14 6.82 -8.14 4.79
C ALA A 14 8.05 -7.26 4.97
N ILE A 15 7.84 -5.96 5.19
CA ILE A 15 8.90 -5.03 5.55
C ILE A 15 9.37 -5.45 6.95
N ASP A 16 10.66 -5.78 7.09
CA ASP A 16 11.29 -5.99 8.39
C ASP A 16 11.44 -4.64 9.09
N LEU A 17 10.42 -4.28 9.88
CA LEU A 17 10.32 -3.02 10.60
C LEU A 17 11.38 -2.88 11.71
N ALA A 18 12.07 -3.96 12.11
CA ALA A 18 13.09 -3.90 13.16
C ALA A 18 14.35 -3.10 12.75
N ARG A 19 14.53 -2.84 11.46
CA ARG A 19 15.70 -2.11 10.92
C ARG A 19 15.45 -0.61 10.74
N ALA A 20 14.21 -0.13 10.86
CA ALA A 20 13.84 1.28 10.66
C ALA A 20 13.44 1.91 11.99
N HIS A 21 14.42 2.25 12.82
CA HIS A 21 14.21 2.95 14.10
C HIS A 21 13.89 4.46 13.91
N ALA A 22 13.30 4.83 12.78
CA ALA A 22 12.93 6.20 12.43
C ALA A 22 11.70 6.15 11.54
N ASP A 23 10.73 7.03 11.78
CA ASP A 23 9.49 7.20 11.01
C ASP A 23 9.72 6.98 9.51
N ALA A 24 9.33 5.81 9.01
CA ALA A 24 9.55 5.44 7.61
C ALA A 24 8.49 6.13 6.75
N THR A 25 8.83 7.31 6.25
CA THR A 25 8.01 8.01 5.25
C THR A 25 8.31 7.46 3.86
N VAL A 26 7.31 6.90 3.21
CA VAL A 26 7.38 6.46 1.83
C VAL A 26 6.98 7.61 0.92
N TYR A 27 7.75 7.82 -0.15
CA TYR A 27 7.39 8.68 -1.26
C TYR A 27 7.29 7.81 -2.51
N ALA A 28 6.11 7.77 -3.14
CA ALA A 28 5.88 6.85 -4.22
C ALA A 28 5.03 7.44 -5.34
N VAL A 29 5.10 6.82 -6.51
CA VAL A 29 4.21 7.11 -7.64
C VAL A 29 3.32 5.90 -7.87
N VAL A 30 2.01 6.10 -7.90
CA VAL A 30 1.04 5.03 -8.15
C VAL A 30 1.27 4.44 -9.55
N ASP A 31 1.57 3.15 -9.62
CA ASP A 31 1.77 2.42 -10.88
C ASP A 31 0.43 1.90 -11.41
N ARG A 32 -0.34 1.22 -10.55
CA ARG A 32 -1.64 0.65 -10.93
C ARG A 32 -2.62 0.63 -9.77
N ILE A 33 -3.90 0.70 -10.12
CA ILE A 33 -4.99 0.45 -9.18
C ILE A 33 -5.41 -1.01 -9.29
N LEU A 34 -5.45 -1.70 -8.16
CA LEU A 34 -5.81 -3.10 -8.07
C LEU A 34 -7.33 -3.26 -7.94
N ASP A 35 -7.95 -2.50 -7.03
CA ASP A 35 -9.39 -2.54 -6.84
C ASP A 35 -9.95 -1.28 -6.15
N HIS A 36 -11.26 -1.06 -6.26
CA HIS A 36 -12.02 -0.08 -5.50
C HIS A 36 -13.23 -0.78 -4.87
N TRP A 37 -13.35 -0.70 -3.54
CA TRP A 37 -14.51 -1.26 -2.85
C TRP A 37 -14.99 -0.34 -1.74
N LYS A 38 -16.23 -0.56 -1.32
CA LYS A 38 -16.87 0.22 -0.26
C LYS A 38 -16.78 -0.54 1.07
N LEU A 39 -16.30 0.13 2.11
CA LEU A 39 -16.24 -0.37 3.48
C LEU A 39 -16.99 0.60 4.39
N HIS A 40 -18.21 0.23 4.80
CA HIS A 40 -19.13 1.08 5.55
C HIS A 40 -19.35 2.45 4.87
N ASP A 41 -18.89 3.54 5.47
CA ASP A 41 -19.03 4.91 4.95
C ASP A 41 -17.85 5.34 4.08
N PHE A 42 -16.81 4.52 3.97
CA PHE A 42 -15.59 4.84 3.24
C PHE A 42 -15.47 4.04 1.93
N TRP A 43 -14.72 4.61 1.01
CA TRP A 43 -14.25 3.94 -0.19
C TRP A 43 -12.77 3.63 -0.05
N VAL A 44 -12.40 2.38 -0.25
CA VAL A 44 -11.01 1.92 -0.21
C VAL A 44 -10.52 1.78 -1.64
N VAL A 45 -9.33 2.30 -1.90
CA VAL A 45 -8.59 2.07 -3.15
C VAL A 45 -7.32 1.34 -2.82
N GLU A 46 -7.18 0.14 -3.38
CA GLU A 46 -5.95 -0.63 -3.28
C GLU A 46 -5.12 -0.44 -4.53
N PHE A 47 -3.83 -0.24 -4.34
CA PHE A 47 -2.93 0.13 -5.41
C PHE A 47 -1.53 -0.42 -5.18
N GLU A 48 -0.78 -0.49 -6.27
CA GLU A 48 0.65 -0.68 -6.27
C GLU A 48 1.31 0.65 -6.65
N ALA A 49 2.36 1.04 -5.92
CA ALA A 49 3.12 2.25 -6.15
C ALA A 49 4.62 1.97 -6.13
N PHE A 50 5.36 2.68 -6.97
CA PHE A 50 6.81 2.60 -7.02
C PHE A 50 7.41 3.58 -6.00
N ASP A 51 8.08 3.08 -4.97
CA ASP A 51 8.86 3.86 -4.02
C ASP A 51 10.09 4.45 -4.71
N VAL A 52 10.17 5.78 -4.77
CA VAL A 52 11.21 6.47 -5.51
C VAL A 52 12.58 6.47 -4.79
N TYR A 53 12.61 6.16 -3.49
CA TYR A 53 13.84 6.10 -2.71
C TYR A 53 14.39 4.68 -2.65
N GLU A 54 13.54 3.71 -2.34
CA GLU A 54 13.95 2.31 -2.21
C GLU A 54 14.00 1.59 -3.57
N GLY A 55 13.38 2.14 -4.61
CA GLY A 55 13.38 1.58 -5.97
C GLY A 55 12.58 0.29 -6.10
N VAL A 56 11.57 0.12 -5.24
CA VAL A 56 10.73 -1.09 -5.16
C VAL A 56 9.27 -0.76 -5.36
N TYR A 57 8.48 -1.77 -5.77
CA TYR A 57 7.02 -1.65 -5.80
C TYR A 57 6.43 -2.06 -4.46
N VAL A 58 5.53 -1.23 -3.95
CA VAL A 58 4.83 -1.41 -2.67
C VAL A 58 3.33 -1.42 -2.92
N ARG A 59 2.65 -2.39 -2.33
CA ARG A 59 1.19 -2.47 -2.33
C ARG A 59 0.64 -1.78 -1.08
N ASN A 60 -0.34 -0.90 -1.26
CA ASN A 60 -0.96 -0.17 -0.16
C ASN A 60 -2.43 0.16 -0.46
N GLN A 61 -3.14 0.69 0.52
CA GLN A 61 -4.54 1.09 0.42
C GLN A 61 -4.76 2.48 1.01
N PHE A 62 -5.57 3.30 0.34
CA PHE A 62 -6.05 4.57 0.87
C PHE A 62 -7.57 4.58 0.99
N THR A 63 -8.07 5.29 2.01
CA THR A 63 -9.50 5.49 2.26
C THR A 63 -9.93 6.88 1.81
N PHE A 64 -11.14 6.97 1.26
CA PHE A 64 -11.78 8.21 0.81
C PHE A 64 -13.22 8.26 1.32
N ASP A 65 -13.71 9.45 1.65
CA ASP A 65 -15.08 9.62 2.14
C ASP A 65 -16.12 9.41 1.04
N THR A 66 -15.75 9.65 -0.22
CA THR A 66 -16.67 9.56 -1.35
C THR A 66 -16.14 8.70 -2.48
N ALA A 67 -17.06 8.02 -3.18
CA ALA A 67 -16.75 7.28 -4.41
C ALA A 67 -16.06 8.19 -5.43
N LYS A 68 -16.53 9.44 -5.54
CA LYS A 68 -15.99 10.42 -6.49
C LYS A 68 -14.51 10.71 -6.25
N GLU A 69 -14.07 10.78 -5.00
CA GLU A 69 -12.66 11.00 -4.66
C GLU A 69 -11.83 9.74 -4.87
N ALA A 70 -12.34 8.58 -4.47
CA ALA A 70 -11.71 7.29 -4.73
C ALA A 70 -11.46 7.09 -6.24
N TYR A 71 -12.46 7.31 -7.09
CA TYR A 71 -12.29 7.16 -8.54
C TYR A 71 -11.46 8.26 -9.21
N LYS A 72 -11.15 9.37 -8.53
CA LYS A 72 -10.16 10.36 -8.99
C LYS A 72 -8.72 9.92 -8.69
N PHE A 73 -8.52 8.96 -7.79
CA PHE A 73 -7.23 8.36 -7.57
C PHE A 73 -6.86 7.48 -8.78
N LYS A 74 -5.71 7.76 -9.40
CA LYS A 74 -5.32 7.19 -10.70
C LYS A 74 -3.82 6.91 -10.75
N PRO A 75 -3.39 6.00 -11.63
CA PRO A 75 -1.98 5.81 -11.97
C PRO A 75 -1.29 7.12 -12.33
N GLY A 76 0.01 7.22 -12.01
CA GLY A 76 0.85 8.40 -12.19
C GLY A 76 0.75 9.44 -11.08
N ARG A 77 -0.09 9.21 -10.06
CA ARG A 77 -0.24 10.13 -8.92
C ARG A 77 0.92 9.97 -7.94
N ALA A 78 1.57 11.07 -7.58
CA ALA A 78 2.51 11.09 -6.46
C ALA A 78 1.77 11.01 -5.12
N VAL A 79 2.23 10.14 -4.24
CA VAL A 79 1.65 9.88 -2.92
C VAL A 79 2.74 9.73 -1.87
N THR A 80 2.38 9.98 -0.62
CA THR A 80 3.25 9.75 0.53
C THR A 80 2.43 9.20 1.68
N TRP A 81 3.05 8.35 2.49
CA TRP A 81 2.50 7.87 3.75
C TRP A 81 3.63 7.54 4.71
N SER A 82 3.34 7.55 6.00
CA SER A 82 4.27 7.12 7.04
C SER A 82 3.71 5.88 7.73
N TYR A 83 4.58 4.95 8.10
CA TYR A 83 4.23 3.89 9.04
C TYR A 83 4.46 4.41 10.44
N ASP A 84 3.38 4.52 11.23
CA ASP A 84 3.53 4.74 12.66
C ASP A 84 3.99 3.42 13.30
N THR A 85 5.15 3.45 13.94
CA THR A 85 5.71 2.30 14.65
C THR A 85 5.41 2.36 16.14
N ALA A 86 4.73 3.41 16.61
CA ALA A 86 4.38 3.61 18.00
C ALA A 86 3.03 2.97 18.36
N ASP A 87 2.94 1.64 18.27
CA ASP A 87 1.82 0.91 18.90
C ASP A 87 2.14 -0.58 19.18
N CYS A 88 3.36 -0.85 19.64
CA CYS A 88 3.65 -2.05 20.42
C CYS A 88 4.03 -1.66 21.85
N ASP A 89 3.16 -0.93 22.56
CA ASP A 89 3.18 -0.99 24.02
C ASP A 89 2.43 -2.27 24.39
N ASP A 90 3.20 -3.37 24.51
CA ASP A 90 2.76 -4.72 24.86
C ASP A 90 2.21 -4.81 26.30
N GLU A 91 1.40 -3.86 26.75
CA GLU A 91 0.56 -4.01 27.95
C GLU A 91 -0.84 -4.47 27.55
N LEU A 92 -0.92 -5.64 26.92
CA LEU A 92 -2.15 -6.43 26.96
C LEU A 92 -2.35 -6.87 28.43
N PRO A 93 -3.45 -6.47 29.11
CA PRO A 93 -3.70 -6.91 30.47
C PRO A 93 -4.07 -8.40 30.42
N PHE A 94 -3.20 -9.24 30.98
CA PHE A 94 -3.55 -10.61 31.34
C PHE A 94 -4.59 -10.64 32.48
#